data_AF-A0A1S1PTH0-F1
#
_entry.id   AF-A0A1S1PTH0-F1
#
_cell.length_a   1.000
_cell.length_b   1.000
_cell.length_c   1.000
_cell.angle_alpha   90.00
_cell.angle_beta   90.00
_cell.angle_gamma   90.00
#
_symmetry.space_group_name_H-M   'P 1'
#
loop_
_entity.id
_entity.type
_entity.pdbx_description
1 polymer ?
#
loop_
_entity_poly.entity_id
_entity_poly.type
_entity_poly.pdbx_seq_one_letter_code
_entity_poly.pdbx_strand_id
1 'polypeptide(L)'
;MKRRDSWTRIDPTDLTPGDIITETKDSKVLILVDRIQVFPDYWKPYAIVHGNAVGTGKRVTLRLENPVPLHRARNLDRYQETA
;
A
#
# COMPACT_ATOMS: atom_id res chain seq x y z
N MET A 1 14.11 16.68 -17.45
CA MET A 1 14.40 16.12 -16.10
C MET A 1 13.83 14.72 -16.01
N LYS A 2 14.67 13.70 -15.78
CA LYS A 2 14.18 12.33 -15.51
C LYS A 2 13.50 12.34 -14.13
N ARG A 3 12.17 12.25 -14.10
CA ARG A 3 11.38 12.12 -12.86
C ARG A 3 11.82 10.82 -12.18
N ARG A 4 12.40 10.89 -10.97
CA ARG A 4 12.59 9.70 -10.13
C ARG A 4 11.22 9.33 -9.60
N ASP A 5 10.64 8.24 -10.09
CA ASP A 5 9.49 7.61 -9.47
C ASP A 5 9.88 7.17 -8.06
N SER A 6 9.38 7.86 -7.04
CA SER A 6 9.81 7.72 -5.64
C SER A 6 9.10 6.57 -4.93
N TRP A 7 9.08 5.38 -5.54
CA TRP A 7 8.52 4.16 -4.98
C TRP A 7 9.57 3.42 -4.16
N THR A 8 9.27 3.16 -2.89
CA THR A 8 10.12 2.33 -2.03
C THR A 8 9.46 0.96 -1.88
N ARG A 9 10.20 -0.12 -2.13
CA ARG A 9 9.71 -1.48 -1.84
C ARG A 9 9.66 -1.67 -0.33
N ILE A 10 8.55 -2.17 0.18
CA ILE A 10 8.34 -2.39 1.62
C ILE A 10 7.73 -3.77 1.86
N ASP A 11 7.93 -4.30 3.06
CA ASP A 11 7.25 -5.51 3.51
C ASP A 11 5.87 -5.18 4.10
N PRO A 12 4.88 -6.10 4.02
CA PRO A 12 3.56 -5.89 4.63
C PRO A 12 3.63 -5.64 6.15
N THR A 13 4.70 -6.11 6.80
CA THR A 13 4.96 -5.91 8.23
C THR A 13 5.41 -4.50 8.57
N ASP A 14 5.97 -3.76 7.62
CA ASP A 14 6.47 -2.40 7.81
C ASP A 14 5.40 -1.33 7.57
N LEU A 15 4.18 -1.76 7.24
CA LEU A 15 3.07 -0.87 6.96
C LEU A 15 2.60 -0.16 8.22
N THR A 16 2.34 1.13 8.06
CA THR A 16 1.77 1.99 9.09
C THR A 16 0.48 2.65 8.59
N PRO A 17 -0.53 2.86 9.46
CA PRO A 17 -1.67 3.70 9.11
C PRO A 17 -1.22 5.05 8.56
N GLY A 18 -1.84 5.51 7.47
CA GLY A 18 -1.46 6.70 6.72
C GLY A 18 -0.55 6.42 5.51
N ASP A 19 0.01 5.21 5.38
CA ASP A 19 0.75 4.84 4.18
C ASP A 19 -0.14 4.79 2.95
N ILE A 20 0.38 5.22 1.80
CA ILE A 20 -0.21 4.89 0.50
C ILE A 20 0.60 3.77 -0.13
N ILE A 21 -0.09 2.69 -0.49
CA ILE A 21 0.51 1.52 -1.12
C ILE A 21 -0.15 1.12 -2.43
N THR A 22 0.59 0.34 -3.20
CA THR A 22 0.13 -0.40 -4.38
C THR A 22 0.82 -1.77 -4.44
N GLU A 23 0.11 -2.80 -4.92
CA GLU A 23 0.65 -4.15 -5.12
C GLU A 23 1.58 -4.25 -6.34
N THR A 24 1.42 -3.39 -7.34
CA THR A 24 2.32 -3.34 -8.51
C THR A 24 2.54 -1.90 -8.94
N LYS A 25 3.69 -1.61 -9.54
CA LYS A 25 3.99 -0.26 -10.09
C LYS A 25 2.99 0.17 -11.17
N ASP A 26 2.35 -0.81 -11.82
CA ASP A 26 1.37 -0.62 -12.87
C ASP A 26 -0.08 -0.65 -12.34
N SER A 27 -0.29 -1.01 -11.06
CA SER A 27 -1.63 -1.00 -10.47
C SER A 27 -2.08 0.44 -10.32
N LYS A 28 -3.22 0.75 -10.93
CA LYS A 28 -3.86 2.06 -10.83
C LYS A 28 -4.55 2.28 -9.49
N VAL A 29 -4.56 1.27 -8.62
CA VAL A 29 -5.27 1.31 -7.34
C VAL A 29 -4.28 1.65 -6.24
N LEU A 30 -4.33 2.91 -5.81
CA LEU A 30 -3.62 3.40 -4.63
C LEU A 30 -4.51 3.23 -3.40
N ILE A 31 -3.95 2.68 -2.33
CA ILE A 31 -4.68 2.40 -1.10
C ILE A 31 -4.05 3.19 0.03
N LEU A 32 -4.84 4.09 0.62
CA LEU A 32 -4.52 4.73 1.88
C LEU A 32 -4.82 3.76 3.01
N VAL A 33 -3.78 3.34 3.72
CA VAL A 33 -3.86 2.36 4.80
C VAL A 33 -4.46 3.00 6.05
N ASP A 34 -5.47 2.37 6.63
CA ASP A 34 -6.14 2.77 7.87
C ASP A 34 -5.75 1.85 9.03
N ARG A 35 -5.78 0.54 8.79
CA ARG A 35 -5.43 -0.49 9.78
C ARG A 35 -4.67 -1.63 9.15
N ILE A 36 -3.69 -2.16 9.87
CA ILE A 36 -2.95 -3.37 9.51
C ILE A 36 -3.09 -4.40 10.63
N GLN A 37 -3.30 -5.65 10.24
CA GLN A 37 -3.20 -6.79 11.14
C GLN A 37 -2.20 -7.78 10.56
N VAL A 38 -1.08 -7.98 11.27
CA VAL A 38 -0.02 -8.91 10.86
C VAL A 38 -0.28 -10.27 11.52
N PHE A 39 -0.21 -11.32 10.71
CA PHE A 39 -0.33 -12.71 11.13
C PHE A 39 1.03 -13.38 10.98
N PRO A 40 1.78 -13.56 12.08
CA PRO A 40 3.05 -14.25 12.08
C PRO A 40 2.82 -15.77 12.07
N ASP A 41 2.29 -16.30 10.96
CA ASP A 41 2.27 -17.74 10.74
C ASP A 41 3.70 -18.18 10.40
N TYR A 42 4.23 -19.13 11.17
CA TYR A 42 5.60 -19.66 11.02
C TYR A 42 5.86 -20.23 9.61
N TRP A 43 4.82 -20.62 8.89
CA TRP A 43 4.94 -21.22 7.56
C TRP A 43 4.59 -20.24 6.43
N LYS A 44 3.69 -19.28 6.68
CA LYS A 44 3.25 -18.34 5.64
C LYS A 44 2.74 -17.02 6.26
N PRO A 45 3.64 -16.11 6.68
CA PRO A 45 3.21 -14.86 7.27
C PRO A 45 2.43 -14.03 6.23
N TYR A 46 1.37 -13.37 6.69
CA TYR A 46 0.57 -12.49 5.86
C TYR A 46 0.05 -11.30 6.67
N ALA A 47 -0.33 -10.23 5.99
CA ALA A 47 -0.98 -9.08 6.60
C ALA A 47 -2.38 -8.88 6.00
N ILE A 48 -3.33 -8.48 6.83
CA ILE A 48 -4.61 -7.94 6.37
C ILE A 48 -4.53 -6.42 6.50
N VAL A 49 -4.74 -5.73 5.38
CA VAL A 49 -4.71 -4.28 5.29
C VAL A 49 -6.11 -3.78 5.00
N HIS A 50 -6.64 -2.95 5.89
CA HIS A 50 -7.84 -2.18 5.66
C HIS A 50 -7.46 -0.76 5.28
N GLY A 51 -8.06 -0.23 4.23
CA GLY A 51 -7.77 1.11 3.74
C GLY A 51 -8.86 1.64 2.81
N ASN A 52 -8.59 2.78 2.19
CA ASN A 52 -9.47 3.40 1.21
C ASN A 52 -8.74 3.59 -0.12
N ALA A 53 -9.40 3.27 -1.23
CA ALA A 53 -8.87 3.55 -2.55
C ALA A 53 -8.86 5.07 -2.79
N VAL A 54 -7.68 5.66 -2.97
CA VAL A 54 -7.48 7.13 -2.98
C VAL A 54 -8.35 7.83 -4.04
N GLY A 55 -8.55 7.23 -5.21
CA GLY A 55 -9.35 7.82 -6.28
C GLY A 55 -10.87 7.62 -6.17
N THR A 56 -11.36 6.73 -5.29
CA THR A 56 -12.80 6.42 -5.21
C THR A 56 -13.37 6.53 -3.80
N GLY A 57 -12.53 6.68 -2.78
CA GLY A 57 -12.92 6.65 -1.37
C GLY A 57 -13.49 5.31 -0.89
N LYS A 58 -13.58 4.28 -1.76
CA LYS A 58 -14.14 2.98 -1.40
C LYS A 58 -13.24 2.28 -0.40
N ARG A 59 -13.85 1.69 0.63
CA ARG A 59 -13.16 0.80 1.57
C ARG A 59 -12.66 -0.43 0.83
N VAL A 60 -11.40 -0.77 1.07
CA VAL A 60 -10.71 -1.95 0.53
C VAL A 60 -10.12 -2.74 1.68
N THR A 61 -10.20 -4.07 1.58
CA THR A 61 -9.48 -4.99 2.46
C THR A 61 -8.60 -5.87 1.58
N LEU A 62 -7.29 -5.83 1.81
CA LEU A 62 -6.31 -6.65 1.10
C LEU A 62 -5.71 -7.69 2.03
N ARG A 63 -5.50 -8.89 1.52
CA ARG A 63 -4.67 -9.91 2.15
C ARG A 63 -3.34 -9.97 1.40
N LEU A 64 -2.27 -9.57 2.06
CA LEU A 64 -0.93 -9.47 1.51
C LEU A 64 -0.10 -10.62 2.06
N GLU A 65 0.16 -11.63 1.23
CA GLU A 65 1.05 -12.73 1.59
C GLU A 65 2.52 -12.24 1.65
N ASN A 66 3.40 -12.87 2.43
CA ASN A 66 4.82 -12.57 2.37
C ASN A 66 5.53 -13.66 1.53
N PRO A 67 6.34 -13.32 0.51
CA PRO A 67 6.67 -11.97 0.04
C PRO A 67 5.71 -11.44 -1.03
N VAL A 68 5.09 -10.28 -0.79
CA VAL A 68 4.33 -9.52 -1.81
C VAL A 68 5.13 -8.25 -2.17
N PRO A 69 5.30 -7.94 -3.47
CA PRO A 69 6.04 -6.76 -3.91
C PRO A 69 5.26 -5.45 -3.70
N LEU A 70 5.13 -4.99 -2.46
CA LEU A 70 4.48 -3.72 -2.16
C LEU A 70 5.38 -2.52 -2.42
N HIS A 71 4.77 -1.44 -2.88
CA HIS A 71 5.43 -0.16 -3.09
C HIS A 71 4.73 0.93 -2.29
N ARG A 72 5.48 1.64 -1.43
CA ARG A 72 5.02 2.83 -0.70
C ARG A 72 5.28 4.10 -1.51
N ALA A 73 4.26 4.96 -1.60
CA ALA A 73 4.43 6.33 -2.09
C ALA A 73 4.89 7.25 -0.95
N ARG A 74 5.95 8.05 -1.18
CA ARG A 74 6.48 8.98 -0.17
C ARG A 74 5.79 10.35 -0.10
N ASN A 75 4.83 10.63 -0.98
CA ASN A 75 4.26 11.97 -1.08
C ASN A 75 2.78 11.94 -1.50
N LEU A 76 1.89 12.20 -0.54
CA LEU A 76 0.43 12.27 -0.69
C LEU A 76 -0.02 13.47 -1.53
N ASP A 77 0.68 14.61 -1.40
CA ASP A 77 0.30 15.89 -2.03
C ASP A 77 0.17 15.77 -3.55
N ARG A 78 0.97 14.90 -4.18
CA ARG A 78 0.93 14.69 -5.64
C ARG A 78 -0.26 13.87 -6.14
N TYR A 79 -0.96 13.14 -5.28
CA TYR A 79 -2.07 12.27 -5.70
C TYR A 79 -3.43 12.82 -5.27
N GLN A 80 -3.46 13.83 -4.38
CA GLN A 80 -4.68 14.55 -4.02
C GLN A 80 -5.19 15.51 -5.11
N GLU A 81 -4.34 15.92 -6.06
CA GLU A 81 -4.74 16.82 -7.17
C GLU A 81 -5.55 16.13 -8.29
N THR A 82 -5.79 14.82 -8.21
CA THR A 82 -6.48 14.04 -9.26
C THR A 82 -7.86 13.51 -8.86
N ALA A 83 -8.46 14.02 -7.78
CA ALA A 83 -9.83 13.70 -7.37
C ALA A 83 -10.84 14.73 -7.91
#